data_AF-A0A662CK16-F1
#
_entry.id   AF-A0A662CK16-F1
#
_cell.length_a   1.000
_cell.length_b   1.000
_cell.length_c   1.000
_cell.angle_alpha   90.00
_cell.angle_beta   90.00
_cell.angle_gamma   90.00
#
_symmetry.space_group_name_H-M   'P 1'
#
loop_
_entity.id
_entity.type
_entity.pdbx_description
1 polymer ?
#
loop_
_entity_poly.entity_id
_entity_poly.type
_entity_poly.pdbx_seq_one_letter_code
_entity_poly.pdbx_strand_id
1 'polypeptide(L)'
;MRALGYTIVDQFMVYGQGPGEAVYHQEILERARERGRAMVERLSAGKVEYLGEENSTSCPYCHNSLLLFIDGTKVKCPNCGIVGTIKTTENTAVVEWEATPDRWVEEEVIRHFEHQVLPSGPRFMERRREIRDKTAIYRDFSPPLTKTD
;
A
#
# COMPACT_ATOMS: atom_id res chain seq x y z
N MET A 1 5.99 5.11 -4.51
CA MET A 1 7.13 6.03 -4.34
C MET A 1 8.47 5.30 -4.35
N ARG A 2 8.72 4.27 -3.49
CA ARG A 2 9.95 3.46 -3.60
C ARG A 2 10.18 2.77 -4.95
N ALA A 3 9.10 2.37 -5.64
CA ALA A 3 9.14 1.85 -7.01
C ALA A 3 9.84 2.77 -8.04
N LEU A 4 9.96 4.07 -7.74
CA LEU A 4 10.56 5.08 -8.59
C LEU A 4 11.96 5.50 -8.09
N GLY A 5 12.55 4.78 -7.13
CA GLY A 5 13.86 5.09 -6.55
C GLY A 5 13.85 6.14 -5.43
N TYR A 6 12.68 6.59 -4.96
CA TYR A 6 12.60 7.53 -3.85
C TYR A 6 12.75 6.83 -2.50
N THR A 7 13.58 7.39 -1.62
CA THR A 7 13.60 7.00 -0.20
C THR A 7 12.41 7.59 0.53
N ILE A 8 11.68 6.76 1.29
CA ILE A 8 10.57 7.22 2.13
C ILE A 8 11.15 7.80 3.42
N VAL A 9 10.88 9.07 3.67
CA VAL A 9 11.29 9.79 4.89
C VAL A 9 10.15 9.99 5.88
N ASP A 10 8.90 10.00 5.43
CA ASP A 10 7.71 9.99 6.28
C ASP A 10 6.52 9.46 5.47
N GLN A 11 5.58 8.81 6.15
CA GLN A 11 4.31 8.33 5.60
C GLN A 11 3.31 8.11 6.72
N PHE A 12 2.05 8.48 6.48
CA PHE A 12 0.92 8.16 7.35
C PHE A 12 -0.37 8.06 6.54
N MET A 13 -1.40 7.44 7.14
CA MET A 13 -2.71 7.32 6.53
C MET A 13 -3.67 8.38 7.05
N VAL A 14 -4.49 8.90 6.14
CA VAL A 14 -5.59 9.83 6.44
C VAL A 14 -6.85 9.20 5.89
N TYR A 15 -7.88 9.14 6.72
CA TYR A 15 -9.18 8.61 6.32
C TYR A 15 -10.08 9.75 5.84
N GLY A 16 -10.80 9.53 4.75
CA GLY A 16 -11.77 10.47 4.17
C GLY A 16 -12.48 9.83 2.98
N GLN A 17 -13.69 10.28 2.66
CA GLN A 17 -14.43 9.80 1.48
C GLN A 17 -13.79 10.28 0.18
N GLY A 18 -13.24 11.49 0.21
CA GLY A 18 -12.42 12.06 -0.86
C GLY A 18 -11.08 12.54 -0.32
N PRO A 19 -10.04 12.62 -1.18
CA PRO A 19 -8.71 13.08 -0.75
C PRO A 19 -8.73 14.52 -0.21
N GLY A 20 -9.66 15.36 -0.70
CA GLY A 20 -9.82 16.74 -0.23
C GLY A 20 -10.35 16.83 1.20
N GLU A 21 -10.99 15.79 1.74
CA GLU A 21 -11.53 15.80 3.10
C GLU A 21 -10.43 15.73 4.18
N ALA A 22 -9.20 15.41 3.79
CA ALA A 22 -8.05 15.47 4.69
C ALA A 22 -7.91 16.84 5.39
N VAL A 23 -8.41 17.93 4.79
CA VAL A 23 -8.37 19.26 5.40
C VAL A 23 -9.27 19.43 6.62
N TYR A 24 -10.24 18.53 6.83
CA TYR A 24 -11.07 18.52 8.04
C TYR A 24 -10.38 17.89 9.24
N HIS A 25 -9.23 17.25 9.03
CA HIS A 25 -8.41 16.65 10.07
C HIS A 25 -7.28 17.60 10.45
N GLN A 26 -7.57 18.55 11.35
CA GLN A 26 -6.63 19.59 11.75
C GLN A 26 -5.32 19.01 12.32
N GLU A 27 -5.41 17.93 13.09
CA GLU A 27 -4.29 17.17 13.63
C GLU A 27 -3.35 16.63 12.53
N ILE A 28 -3.92 16.24 11.39
CA ILE A 28 -3.18 15.75 10.25
C ILE A 28 -2.47 16.90 9.53
N LEU A 29 -3.12 18.06 9.40
CA LEU A 29 -2.50 19.25 8.79
C LEU A 29 -1.33 19.77 9.63
N GLU A 30 -1.47 19.75 10.95
CA GLU A 30 -0.42 20.14 11.89
C GLU A 30 0.77 19.18 11.80
N ARG A 31 0.52 17.88 11.81
CA ARG A 31 1.54 16.85 11.59
C ARG A 31 2.25 17.03 10.25
N ALA A 32 1.51 17.21 9.15
CA ALA A 32 2.08 17.40 7.83
C ALA A 32 3.02 18.63 7.79
N ARG A 33 2.62 19.73 8.42
CA ARG A 33 3.45 20.94 8.55
C ARG A 33 4.71 20.68 9.37
N GLU A 34 4.61 19.99 10.50
CA GLU A 34 5.77 19.63 11.33
C GLU A 34 6.74 18.72 10.58
N ARG A 35 6.23 17.67 9.95
CA ARG A 35 7.03 16.68 9.23
C ARG A 35 7.70 17.27 7.99
N GLY A 36 7.03 18.17 7.28
CA GLY A 36 7.64 18.92 6.19
C GLY A 36 8.88 19.73 6.64
N ARG A 37 8.80 20.39 7.81
CA ARG A 37 9.97 21.10 8.38
C ARG A 37 11.08 20.14 8.78
N ALA A 38 10.74 19.10 9.53
CA ALA A 38 11.71 18.11 9.99
C ALA A 38 12.42 17.42 8.81
N MET A 39 11.69 17.12 7.74
CA MET A 39 12.25 16.57 6.50
C MET A 39 13.31 17.50 5.90
N VAL A 40 13.00 18.79 5.73
CA VAL A 40 13.95 19.77 5.18
C VAL A 40 15.20 19.87 6.05
N GLU A 41 15.05 20.00 7.36
CA GLU A 41 16.16 20.09 8.31
C GLU A 41 17.08 18.86 8.24
N ARG A 42 16.50 17.65 8.19
CA ARG A 42 17.27 16.40 8.14
C ARG A 42 17.98 16.20 6.81
N LEU A 43 17.30 16.51 5.70
CA LEU A 43 17.92 16.49 4.38
C LEU A 43 19.08 17.48 4.27
N SER A 44 18.93 18.70 4.81
CA SER A 44 20.02 19.69 4.88
C SER A 44 21.20 19.22 5.74
N ALA A 45 20.95 18.37 6.74
CA ALA A 45 21.98 17.74 7.57
C ALA A 45 22.54 16.43 7.00
N GLY A 46 22.13 16.02 5.79
CA GLY A 46 22.56 14.76 5.16
C GLY A 46 22.02 13.49 5.82
N LYS A 47 20.95 13.60 6.62
CA LYS A 47 20.33 12.47 7.32
C LYS A 47 19.06 12.05 6.57
N VAL A 48 19.05 10.81 6.07
CA VAL A 48 17.90 10.21 5.39
C VAL A 48 17.41 9.02 6.21
N GLU A 49 16.64 9.32 7.24
CA GLU A 49 16.02 8.34 8.15
C GLU A 49 14.50 8.43 8.03
N TYR A 50 13.80 7.34 8.31
CA TYR A 50 12.35 7.35 8.38
C TYR A 50 11.90 8.06 9.67
N LEU A 51 11.08 9.11 9.54
CA LEU A 51 10.55 9.96 10.61
C LEU A 51 9.07 9.70 10.91
N GLY A 52 8.46 8.77 10.16
CA GLY A 52 7.06 8.43 10.32
C GLY A 52 6.79 7.55 11.52
N GLU A 53 5.56 7.08 11.62
CA GLU A 53 5.16 6.21 12.72
C GLU A 53 5.68 4.79 12.48
N GLU A 54 6.53 4.32 13.39
CA GLU A 54 6.78 2.89 13.52
C GLU A 54 5.61 2.26 14.23
N ASN A 55 4.75 1.57 13.48
CA ASN A 55 3.75 0.70 14.07
C ASN A 55 4.16 -0.77 13.88
N SER A 56 3.80 -1.62 14.85
CA SER A 56 4.15 -3.04 14.88
C SER A 56 3.49 -3.88 13.77
N THR A 57 2.66 -3.24 12.95
CA THR A 57 1.92 -3.86 11.85
C THR A 57 2.34 -3.33 10.48
N SER A 58 3.23 -2.34 10.41
CA SER A 58 3.65 -1.71 9.15
C SER A 58 4.58 -2.62 8.41
N CYS A 59 4.45 -2.60 7.08
CA CYS A 59 5.40 -3.24 6.21
C CYS A 59 6.81 -2.66 6.42
N PRO A 60 7.84 -3.49 6.64
CA PRO A 60 9.20 -3.02 6.91
C PRO A 60 9.86 -2.35 5.69
N TYR A 61 9.35 -2.60 4.48
CA TYR A 61 9.94 -2.04 3.25
C TYR A 61 9.31 -0.74 2.80
N CYS A 62 8.00 -0.57 3.01
CA CYS A 62 7.29 0.60 2.50
C CYS A 62 6.53 1.39 3.56
N HIS A 63 6.60 0.99 4.83
CA HIS A 63 5.96 1.65 5.97
C HIS A 63 4.45 1.86 5.83
N ASN A 64 3.81 1.08 4.94
CA ASN A 64 2.37 1.08 4.79
C ASN A 64 1.75 0.20 5.89
N SER A 65 0.68 0.71 6.51
CA SER A 65 -0.06 0.05 7.58
C SER A 65 -1.34 -0.66 7.11
N LEU A 66 -1.68 -0.59 5.81
CA LEU A 66 -2.76 -1.41 5.25
C LEU A 66 -2.32 -2.86 5.12
N LEU A 67 -3.20 -3.76 5.57
CA LEU A 67 -3.03 -5.21 5.51
C LEU A 67 -4.14 -5.81 4.64
N LEU A 68 -3.76 -6.62 3.66
CA LEU A 68 -4.69 -7.49 2.94
C LEU A 68 -4.71 -8.85 3.63
N PHE A 69 -5.84 -9.25 4.21
CA PHE A 69 -6.02 -10.60 4.73
C PHE A 69 -6.10 -11.59 3.58
N ILE A 70 -5.26 -12.63 3.62
CA ILE A 70 -5.21 -13.65 2.57
C ILE A 70 -5.71 -15.01 3.08
N ASP A 71 -5.53 -15.32 4.36
CA ASP A 71 -6.04 -16.56 4.98
C ASP A 71 -5.88 -16.51 6.51
N GLY A 72 -6.96 -16.54 7.28
CA GLY A 72 -6.91 -16.52 8.75
C GLY A 72 -6.08 -15.35 9.30
N THR A 73 -4.96 -15.65 9.96
CA THR A 73 -4.00 -14.65 10.49
C THR A 73 -2.93 -14.23 9.48
N LYS A 74 -2.90 -14.81 8.27
CA LYS A 74 -1.96 -14.42 7.22
C LYS A 74 -2.42 -13.15 6.53
N VAL A 75 -1.49 -12.22 6.42
CA VAL A 75 -1.67 -10.93 5.76
C VAL A 75 -0.61 -10.71 4.71
N LYS A 76 -0.93 -9.83 3.77
CA LYS A 76 -0.04 -9.39 2.71
C LYS A 76 -0.03 -7.86 2.66
N CYS A 77 1.14 -7.26 2.50
CA CYS A 77 1.21 -5.84 2.18
C CYS A 77 0.63 -5.62 0.77
N PRO A 78 -0.41 -4.79 0.58
CA PRO A 78 -1.02 -4.60 -0.74
C PRO A 78 -0.10 -3.85 -1.72
N ASN A 79 0.92 -3.15 -1.20
CA ASN A 79 1.84 -2.36 -2.01
C ASN A 79 3.04 -3.18 -2.50
N CYS A 80 3.81 -3.80 -1.60
CA CYS A 80 5.02 -4.54 -1.99
C CYS A 80 4.81 -6.05 -2.12
N GLY A 81 3.73 -6.59 -1.53
CA GLY A 81 3.38 -8.00 -1.62
C GLY A 81 4.08 -8.94 -0.64
N ILE A 82 4.94 -8.45 0.26
CA ILE A 82 5.48 -9.26 1.36
C ILE A 82 4.34 -9.84 2.21
N VAL A 83 4.51 -11.08 2.64
CA VAL A 83 3.56 -11.81 3.49
C VAL A 83 4.02 -11.75 4.94
N GLY A 84 3.06 -11.74 5.85
CA GLY A 84 3.31 -11.84 7.28
C GLY A 84 2.18 -12.57 7.99
N THR A 85 2.40 -12.88 9.25
CA THR A 85 1.39 -13.49 10.13
C THR A 85 1.09 -12.55 11.28
N ILE A 86 -0.19 -12.26 11.51
CA ILE A 86 -0.63 -11.52 12.69
C ILE A 86 -0.45 -12.40 13.92
N LYS A 87 0.22 -11.85 14.94
CA LYS A 87 0.22 -12.35 16.30
C LYS A 87 -0.52 -11.36 17.19
N THR A 88 -1.41 -11.88 18.02
CA THR A 88 -2.17 -11.09 18.99
C THR A 88 -1.68 -11.40 20.40
N THR A 89 -1.40 -10.35 21.17
CA THR A 89 -1.36 -10.39 22.63
C THR A 89 -2.61 -9.70 23.18
N GLU A 90 -2.88 -9.79 24.49
CA GLU A 90 -4.17 -9.39 25.12
C GLU A 90 -4.79 -8.09 24.57
N ASN A 91 -3.99 -7.07 24.27
CA ASN A 91 -4.46 -5.78 23.74
C ASN A 91 -3.72 -5.27 22.48
N THR A 92 -2.80 -6.04 21.90
CA THR A 92 -2.02 -5.56 20.75
C THR A 92 -1.86 -6.62 19.66
N ALA A 93 -1.77 -6.15 18.42
CA ALA A 93 -1.44 -6.97 17.27
C ALA A 93 -0.07 -6.56 16.71
N VAL A 94 0.73 -7.56 16.37
CA VAL A 94 1.99 -7.39 15.65
C VAL A 94 1.96 -8.24 14.39
N VAL A 95 2.62 -7.80 13.34
CA VAL A 95 2.81 -8.61 12.13
C VAL A 95 4.24 -9.13 12.12
N GLU A 96 4.38 -10.45 12.21
CA GLU A 96 5.63 -11.13 11.93
C GLU A 96 5.77 -11.27 10.41
N TRP A 97 6.55 -10.38 9.81
CA TRP A 97 6.81 -10.37 8.38
C TRP A 97 7.80 -11.46 7.98
N GLU A 98 7.55 -12.14 6.86
CA GLU A 98 8.46 -13.12 6.30
C GLU A 98 9.77 -12.46 5.85
N ALA A 99 10.89 -13.15 6.03
CA ALA A 99 12.17 -12.67 5.55
C ALA A 99 12.25 -12.86 4.02
N THR A 100 12.09 -11.76 3.29
CA THR A 100 12.31 -11.71 1.84
C THR A 100 13.38 -10.68 1.50
N PRO A 101 13.91 -10.65 0.28
CA PRO A 101 14.56 -9.44 -0.22
C PRO A 101 13.59 -8.26 -0.16
N ASP A 102 14.11 -7.05 0.06
CA ASP A 102 13.30 -5.84 -0.07
C ASP A 102 12.81 -5.75 -1.52
N ARG A 103 11.48 -5.79 -1.70
CA ARG A 103 10.80 -5.71 -3.01
C ARG A 103 11.31 -4.56 -3.88
N TRP A 104 11.84 -3.49 -3.29
CA TRP A 104 12.27 -2.28 -3.97
C TRP A 104 13.76 -2.22 -4.30
N VAL A 105 14.55 -3.27 -4.05
CA VAL A 105 15.91 -3.36 -4.60
C VAL A 105 15.87 -3.63 -6.10
N GLU A 106 16.93 -3.21 -6.80
CA GLU A 106 17.00 -3.23 -8.27
C GLU A 106 16.60 -4.58 -8.88
N GLU A 107 17.20 -5.67 -8.40
CA GLU A 107 16.94 -7.03 -8.90
C GLU A 107 15.46 -7.42 -8.76
N GLU A 108 14.84 -7.13 -7.61
CA GLU A 108 13.44 -7.44 -7.33
C GLU A 108 12.48 -6.62 -8.20
N VAL A 109 12.85 -5.35 -8.45
CA VAL A 109 12.11 -4.47 -9.36
C VAL A 109 12.17 -5.01 -10.78
N ILE A 110 13.35 -5.31 -11.30
CA ILE A 110 13.54 -5.89 -12.64
C ILE A 110 12.72 -7.17 -12.76
N ARG A 111 12.85 -8.10 -11.81
CA ARG A 111 12.12 -9.38 -11.83
C ARG A 111 10.61 -9.19 -11.88
N HIS A 112 10.05 -8.26 -11.11
CA HIS A 112 8.62 -7.97 -11.17
C HIS A 112 8.20 -7.40 -12.53
N PHE A 113 8.97 -6.47 -13.08
CA PHE A 113 8.67 -5.89 -14.39
C PHE A 113 8.72 -6.95 -15.49
N GLU A 114 9.79 -7.74 -15.54
CA GLU A 114 10.01 -8.75 -16.56
C GLU A 114 9.02 -9.91 -16.49
N HIS A 115 8.67 -10.38 -15.29
CA HIS A 115 7.84 -11.58 -15.15
C HIS A 115 6.35 -11.31 -14.86
N GLN A 116 6.01 -10.12 -14.37
CA GLN A 116 4.63 -9.80 -13.99
C GLN A 116 4.02 -8.67 -14.82
N VAL A 117 4.73 -7.55 -15.00
CA VAL A 117 4.18 -6.36 -15.66
C VAL A 117 4.21 -6.50 -17.19
N LEU A 118 5.39 -6.66 -17.79
CA LEU A 118 5.54 -6.73 -19.25
C LEU A 118 4.72 -7.88 -19.87
N PRO A 119 4.68 -9.09 -19.29
CA PRO A 119 3.87 -10.18 -19.83
C PRO A 119 2.36 -9.98 -19.65
N SER A 120 1.92 -9.06 -18.79
CA SER A 120 0.49 -8.86 -18.51
C SER A 120 -0.28 -8.34 -19.72
N GLY A 121 0.33 -7.49 -20.54
CA GLY A 121 -0.29 -6.93 -21.75
C GLY A 121 -0.60 -8.02 -22.78
N PRO A 122 0.39 -8.80 -23.25
CA PRO A 122 0.16 -9.93 -24.14
C PRO A 122 -0.86 -10.93 -23.60
N ARG A 123 -0.74 -11.32 -22.32
CA ARG A 123 -1.70 -12.23 -21.66
C ARG A 123 -3.13 -11.69 -21.68
N PHE A 124 -3.31 -10.38 -21.44
CA PHE A 124 -4.61 -9.74 -21.54
C PHE A 124 -5.13 -9.75 -22.98
N MET A 125 -4.29 -9.42 -23.96
CA MET A 125 -4.68 -9.35 -25.36
C MET A 125 -5.09 -10.71 -25.92
N GLU A 126 -4.37 -11.78 -25.57
CA GLU A 126 -4.71 -13.16 -25.93
C GLU A 126 -6.09 -13.56 -25.40
N ARG A 127 -6.39 -13.17 -24.15
CA ARG A 127 -7.64 -13.53 -23.46
C ARG A 127 -8.74 -12.47 -23.57
N ARG A 128 -8.55 -11.41 -24.36
CA ARG A 128 -9.43 -10.23 -24.37
C ARG A 128 -10.89 -10.58 -24.67
N ARG A 129 -11.13 -11.51 -25.61
CA ARG A 129 -12.50 -11.98 -25.94
C ARG A 129 -13.12 -12.75 -24.80
N GLU A 130 -12.41 -13.72 -24.22
CA GLU A 130 -12.86 -14.49 -23.06
C GLU A 130 -13.23 -13.55 -21.89
N ILE A 131 -12.37 -12.57 -21.60
CA ILE A 131 -12.61 -11.56 -20.56
C ILE A 131 -13.87 -10.76 -20.88
N ARG A 132 -14.04 -10.29 -22.13
CA ARG A 132 -15.22 -9.54 -22.56
C ARG A 132 -16.52 -10.32 -22.36
N ASP A 133 -16.49 -11.62 -22.66
CA ASP A 133 -17.68 -12.48 -22.60
C ASP A 133 -18.01 -12.83 -21.15
N LYS A 134 -17.01 -13.17 -20.33
CA LYS A 134 -17.20 -13.40 -18.88
C LYS A 134 -17.67 -12.16 -18.12
N THR A 135 -17.31 -10.98 -18.60
CA THR A 135 -17.74 -9.70 -17.98
C THR A 135 -19.05 -9.16 -18.54
N ALA A 136 -19.65 -9.79 -19.57
CA ALA A 136 -20.86 -9.29 -20.20
C ALA A 136 -22.04 -9.20 -19.22
N ILE A 137 -22.17 -10.17 -18.31
CA ILE A 137 -23.22 -10.20 -17.28
C ILE A 137 -23.21 -8.96 -16.37
N TYR A 138 -22.06 -8.31 -16.20
CA TYR A 138 -21.94 -7.13 -15.34
C TYR A 138 -22.28 -5.83 -16.07
N ARG A 139 -22.39 -5.83 -17.41
CA ARG A 139 -22.82 -4.64 -18.16
C ARG A 139 -24.30 -4.35 -17.96
N ASP A 140 -25.09 -5.42 -17.88
CA ASP A 140 -26.54 -5.35 -17.68
C ASP A 140 -26.94 -5.47 -16.20
N PHE A 141 -25.95 -5.65 -15.31
CA PHE A 141 -26.17 -5.69 -13.88
C PHE A 141 -26.53 -4.30 -13.36
N SER A 142 -27.80 -4.08 -13.04
CA SER A 142 -28.25 -2.94 -12.26
C SER A 142 -28.31 -3.35 -10.79
N PRO A 143 -27.43 -2.85 -9.92
CA PRO A 143 -27.56 -3.11 -8.49
C PRO A 143 -28.90 -2.55 -8.01
N PRO A 144 -29.62 -3.24 -7.10
CA PRO A 144 -30.86 -2.71 -6.55
C PRO A 144 -30.56 -1.38 -5.83
N LEU A 145 -30.96 -0.26 -6.45
CA LEU A 145 -30.83 1.09 -5.91
C LEU A 145 -31.98 1.44 -4.95
N THR A 146 -32.56 0.45 -4.26
CA THR A 146 -33.57 0.75 -3.25
C THR A 146 -32.86 1.26 -2.02
N LYS A 147 -32.87 2.59 -1.84
CA LYS A 147 -32.84 3.16 -0.49
C LYS A 147 -34.08 2.60 0.22
N THR A 148 -33.87 1.70 1.17
CA THR A 148 -34.85 1.43 2.21
C THR A 148 -34.91 2.68 3.08
N ASP A 149 -36.08 3.33 3.09
CA ASP A 149 -36.41 4.44 3.99
C ASP A 149 -36.36 4.02 5.47
#